data_AF-A0A968LHD4-F1
#
_entry.id   AF-A0A968LHD4-F1
#
_cell.length_a   1.000
_cell.length_b   1.000
_cell.length_c   1.000
_cell.angle_alpha   90.00
_cell.angle_beta   90.00
_cell.angle_gamma   90.00
#
_symmetry.space_group_name_H-M   'P 1'
#
loop_
_entity.id
_entity.type
_entity.pdbx_description
1 polymer ?
#
loop_
_entity_poly.entity_id
_entity_poly.type
_entity_poly.pdbx_seq_one_letter_code
_entity_poly.pdbx_strand_id
1 'polypeptide(L)' 'LVENLLALRAGRAPEARYDGYASCPLITGYGTCIMAEFDYDGVPTETFPFDQAQERTSMYMLKAYGLPKMYWHGMLRGRM' A
#
# COMPACT_ATOMS: atom_id res chain seq x y z
N LEU A 1 -12.05 5.99 3.73
CA LEU A 1 -13.24 5.43 4.43
C LEU A 1 -13.49 6.06 5.79
N VAL A 2 -12.58 5.92 6.75
CA VAL A 2 -12.76 6.41 8.14
C VAL A 2 -13.15 7.88 8.20
N GLU A 3 -12.49 8.73 7.40
CA GLU A 3 -12.79 10.16 7.31
C GLU A 3 -14.26 10.43 6.92
N ASN A 4 -14.77 9.73 5.90
CA ASN A 4 -16.16 9.85 5.47
C ASN A 4 -17.14 9.37 6.56
N LEU A 5 -16.82 8.31 7.29
CA LEU A 5 -17.65 7.85 8.41
C LEU A 5 -17.70 8.88 9.55
N LEU A 6 -16.56 9.51 9.86
CA LEU A 6 -16.49 10.59 10.85
C LEU A 6 -17.23 11.85 10.39
N ALA A 7 -17.14 12.20 9.11
CA ALA A 7 -17.87 13.32 8.51
C ALA A 7 -19.39 13.11 8.62
N LEU A 8 -19.88 11.93 8.22
CA LEU A 8 -21.29 11.57 8.32
C LEU A 8 -21.79 11.58 9.77
N ARG A 9 -21.01 11.04 10.71
CA ARG A 9 -21.33 11.10 12.14
C ARG A 9 -21.44 12.54 12.66
N ALA A 10 -20.66 13.46 12.10
CA ALA A 10 -20.69 14.89 12.44
C ALA A 10 -21.73 15.68 11.64
N GLY A 11 -22.59 15.04 10.83
CA GLY A 11 -23.59 15.71 10.00
C GLY A 11 -23.00 16.48 8.81
N ARG A 12 -21.75 16.20 8.43
CA ARG A 12 -21.06 16.79 7.27
C ARG A 12 -21.14 15.86 6.05
N ALA A 13 -21.00 16.43 4.86
CA ALA A 13 -20.91 15.65 3.64
C ALA A 13 -19.59 14.83 3.57
N PRO A 14 -19.60 13.60 3.05
CA PRO A 14 -18.40 12.80 2.85
C PRO A 14 -17.68 13.21 1.55
N GLU A 15 -16.56 13.92 1.67
CA GLU A 15 -15.82 14.45 0.52
C GLU A 15 -14.58 13.64 0.14
N ALA A 16 -14.06 12.80 1.04
CA ALA A 16 -12.85 12.03 0.79
C ALA A 16 -13.09 10.98 -0.29
N ARG A 17 -12.13 10.84 -1.21
CA ARG A 17 -12.16 9.87 -2.31
C ARG A 17 -10.97 8.94 -2.22
N TYR A 18 -11.18 7.69 -2.57
CA TYR A 18 -10.10 6.71 -2.74
C TYR A 18 -9.70 6.72 -4.21
N ASP A 19 -8.39 6.86 -4.43
CA ASP A 19 -7.75 6.92 -5.75
C ASP A 19 -7.60 5.54 -6.41
N GLY A 20 -7.92 4.46 -5.71
CA GLY A 20 -7.76 3.10 -6.21
C GLY A 20 -6.40 2.49 -5.94
N TYR A 21 -5.59 3.10 -5.07
CA TYR A 21 -4.25 2.62 -4.75
C TYR A 21 -4.22 1.13 -4.39
N ALA A 22 -3.45 0.36 -5.15
CA ALA A 22 -3.20 -1.05 -4.92
C ALA A 22 -1.71 -1.34 -5.05
N SER A 23 -1.24 -2.32 -4.29
CA SER A 23 0.15 -2.79 -4.31
C SER A 23 0.19 -4.30 -4.48
N CYS A 24 1.07 -4.77 -5.37
CA CYS A 24 1.29 -6.17 -5.70
C CYS A 24 2.79 -6.47 -5.67
N PRO A 25 3.30 -7.04 -4.55
CA PRO A 25 4.68 -7.52 -4.49
C PRO A 25 4.83 -8.84 -5.27
N LEU A 26 5.32 -8.74 -6.51
CA LEU A 26 5.57 -9.85 -7.42
C LEU A 26 6.90 -10.52 -7.06
N ILE A 27 6.85 -11.73 -6.51
CA ILE A 27 8.04 -12.51 -6.21
C ILE A 27 8.57 -13.12 -7.49
N THR A 28 9.69 -12.62 -7.98
CA THR A 28 10.35 -13.08 -9.21
C THR A 28 11.37 -14.19 -8.94
N GLY A 29 11.87 -14.27 -7.71
CA GLY A 29 12.80 -15.32 -7.28
C GLY A 29 12.98 -15.36 -5.76
N TYR A 30 13.74 -16.35 -5.27
CA TYR A 30 14.15 -16.38 -3.87
C TYR A 30 15.13 -15.24 -3.61
N GLY A 31 14.69 -14.22 -2.88
CA GLY A 31 15.49 -13.04 -2.58
C GLY A 31 15.28 -11.84 -3.52
N THR A 32 14.37 -11.93 -4.50
CA THR A 32 14.04 -10.83 -5.42
C THR A 32 12.53 -10.64 -5.56
N CYS A 33 12.12 -9.37 -5.70
CA CYS A 33 10.72 -8.99 -5.84
C CYS A 33 10.64 -7.70 -6.66
N ILE A 34 9.65 -7.63 -7.56
CA ILE A 34 9.19 -6.40 -8.19
C ILE A 34 8.00 -5.90 -7.37
N MET A 35 8.00 -4.63 -6.97
CA MET A 35 6.91 -4.05 -6.19
C MET A 35 6.07 -3.18 -7.11
N ALA A 36 4.95 -3.72 -7.59
CA ALA A 36 4.05 -2.98 -8.47
C ALA A 36 3.04 -2.21 -7.62
N GLU A 37 3.03 -0.89 -7.70
CA GLU A 37 2.05 -0.01 -7.06
C GLU A 37 1.33 0.79 -8.14
N PHE A 38 0.00 0.84 -8.10
CA PHE A 38 -0.81 1.48 -9.13
C PHE A 38 -2.15 2.00 -8.59
N ASP A 39 -2.75 2.95 -9.29
CA ASP A 39 -4.08 3.51 -8.99
C ASP A 39 -5.18 2.96 -9.92
N TYR A 40 -6.39 3.54 -9.87
CA TYR A 40 -7.49 3.15 -10.76
C TYR A 40 -7.21 3.39 -12.25
N ASP A 41 -6.35 4.36 -12.59
CA ASP A 41 -5.96 4.66 -13.96
C ASP A 41 -4.86 3.72 -14.46
N GLY A 42 -4.38 2.81 -13.61
CA GLY A 42 -3.28 1.89 -13.90
C GLY A 42 -1.92 2.61 -13.97
N VAL A 43 -1.84 3.84 -13.44
CA VAL A 43 -0.61 4.62 -13.42
C VAL A 43 0.24 4.15 -12.25
N PRO A 44 1.56 3.92 -12.45
CA PRO A 44 2.46 3.56 -11.37
C PRO A 44 2.48 4.62 -10.26
N THR A 45 2.20 4.21 -9.02
CA THR A 45 2.16 5.05 -7.81
C THR A 45 3.18 4.57 -6.78
N GLU A 46 4.46 4.66 -7.16
CA GLU A 46 5.57 4.16 -6.35
C GLU A 46 5.74 4.92 -5.02
N THR A 47 5.66 4.19 -3.90
CA THR A 47 5.87 4.70 -2.54
C THR A 47 7.32 5.13 -2.30
N PHE A 48 8.30 4.42 -2.89
CA PHE A 48 9.72 4.70 -2.69
C PHE A 48 10.33 5.49 -3.85
N PRO A 49 11.36 6.34 -3.61
CA PRO A 49 11.96 7.21 -4.62
C PRO A 49 12.98 6.47 -5.52
N PHE A 50 12.64 5.26 -5.96
CA PHE A 50 13.42 4.46 -6.88
C PHE A 50 12.50 3.56 -7.70
N ASP A 51 12.89 3.26 -8.93
CA ASP A 51 12.15 2.40 -9.86
C ASP A 51 11.87 1.02 -9.25
N GLN A 52 10.60 0.75 -8.95
CA GLN A 52 10.12 -0.48 -8.32
C GLN A 52 9.71 -1.55 -9.35
N ALA A 53 9.72 -1.22 -10.64
CA ALA A 53 9.54 -2.17 -11.74
C ALA A 53 10.76 -3.09 -11.91
N GLN A 54 11.92 -2.73 -11.35
CA GLN A 54 13.11 -3.56 -11.32
C GLN A 54 13.09 -4.58 -10.18
N GLU A 55 13.70 -5.75 -10.40
CA GLU A 55 13.87 -6.75 -9.37
C GLU A 55 14.75 -6.24 -8.22
N ARG A 56 14.21 -6.26 -7.00
CA ARG A 56 14.91 -5.76 -5.81
C ARG A 56 14.85 -6.72 -4.64
N THR A 57 16.01 -6.95 -4.05
CA THR A 57 16.12 -7.66 -2.78
C THR A 57 15.55 -6.84 -1.62
N SER A 58 15.67 -5.51 -1.66
CA SER A 58 15.05 -4.64 -0.64
C SER A 58 13.53 -4.82 -0.56
N MET A 59 12.86 -4.88 -1.72
CA MET A 59 11.41 -5.12 -1.80
C MET A 59 11.04 -6.53 -1.36
N TYR A 60 11.88 -7.52 -1.69
CA TYR A 60 11.70 -8.88 -1.19
C TYR A 60 11.76 -8.93 0.35
N MET A 61 12.76 -8.30 0.95
CA MET A 61 12.92 -8.25 2.41
C MET A 61 11.77 -7.50 3.09
N LEU A 62 11.31 -6.39 2.47
CA LEU A 62 10.14 -5.66 2.92
C LEU A 62 8.91 -6.57 2.92
N LYS A 63 8.62 -7.26 1.81
CA LYS A 63 7.49 -8.19 1.71
C LYS A 63 7.60 -9.35 2.69
N ALA A 64 8.77 -9.98 2.78
CA ALA A 64 8.96 -11.20 3.57
C ALA A 64 8.95 -10.93 5.08
N TYR A 65 9.50 -9.80 5.54
CA TYR A 65 9.72 -9.55 6.97
C TYR A 65 9.08 -8.26 7.49
N GLY A 66 8.97 -7.23 6.66
CA GLY A 66 8.41 -5.93 7.04
C GLY A 66 6.87 -5.93 7.06
N LEU A 67 6.25 -6.29 5.92
CA LEU A 67 4.80 -6.28 5.76
C LEU A 67 4.07 -7.15 6.81
N PRO A 68 4.54 -8.37 7.17
CA PRO A 68 3.87 -9.15 8.21
C PRO A 68 3.85 -8.44 9.57
N LYS A 69 4.96 -7.81 9.97
CA LYS A 69 5.02 -7.06 11.24
C LYS A 69 4.11 -5.83 11.20
N MET A 70 4.12 -5.11 10.08
CA MET A 70 3.30 -3.94 9.86
C MET A 70 1.80 -4.28 9.86
N TYR A 71 1.44 -5.41 9.27
CA TYR A 71 0.07 -5.94 9.29
C TYR A 71 -0.41 -6.22 10.72
N TRP A 72 0.31 -7.05 11.47
CA TRP A 72 -0.12 -7.49 12.81
C TRP A 72 -0.07 -6.37 13.86
N HIS A 73 0.95 -5.51 13.81
CA HIS A 73 1.17 -4.50 14.86
C HIS A 73 0.67 -3.10 14.49
N GLY A 74 0.32 -2.85 13.23
CA GLY A 74 -0.13 -1.56 12.73
C GLY A 74 -1.53 -1.62 12.10
N MET A 75 -1.67 -2.32 10.97
CA MET A 75 -2.91 -2.34 10.19
C MET A 75 -4.09 -2.90 10.99
N LEU A 76 -3.94 -4.07 11.62
CA LEU A 76 -5.01 -4.67 12.43
C LEU A 76 -5.35 -3.85 13.69
N ARG A 77 -4.47 -2.94 14.12
CA ARG A 77 -4.71 -2.05 15.25
C ARG A 77 -5.28 -0.70 14.81
N GLY A 78 -5.52 -0.48 13.51
CA GLY A 78 -6.02 0.77 12.96
C GLY A 78 -5.09 1.96 13.17
N ARG A 79 -3.77 1.71 13.26
CA ARG A 79 -2.74 2.76 13.37
C ARG A 79 -2.24 3.23 11.99
N MET A 80 -2.62 2.51 10.95
CA MET A 80 -2.47 2.83 9.53
C MET A 80 -3.85 2.75 8.89
#